data_AF-A0A2P4WXI0-F1
#
_entry.id   AF-A0A2P4WXI0-F1
#
_cell.length_a   1.000
_cell.length_b   1.000
_cell.length_c   1.000
_cell.angle_alpha   90.00
_cell.angle_beta   90.00
_cell.angle_gamma   90.00
#
_symmetry.space_group_name_H-M   'P 1'
#
loop_
_entity.id
_entity.type
_entity.pdbx_description
1 polymer ?
#
loop_
_entity_poly.entity_id
_entity_poly.type
_entity_poly.pdbx_seq_one_letter_code
_entity_poly.pdbx_strand_id
1 'polypeptide(L)'
;MVFAGGENDIYFTGDGTANEVGQDAADACNSGIGDNYVAINSDQWNSTLNCNKCVEVTCDDDRCSDQTTSVIVHVVAECVDCEDEGLDLSPAVFKKLTGSDPSRYTIKWEFTQCPGSTFNTLKSGSNAYQAGKVAAADENQKK
;
A
#
# COMPACT_ATOMS: atom_id res chain seq x y z
N MET A 1 15.78 10.26 16.51
CA MET A 1 15.23 9.78 15.23
C MET A 1 13.79 9.42 15.51
N VAL A 2 12.86 10.22 15.01
CA VAL A 2 11.42 9.99 15.12
C VAL A 2 10.89 10.26 13.72
N PHE A 3 10.63 9.21 12.96
CA PHE A 3 9.71 9.28 11.84
C PHE A 3 8.42 8.67 12.36
N ALA A 4 7.70 9.42 13.19
CA ALA A 4 6.38 9.05 13.65
C ALA A 4 5.46 10.21 13.27
N GLY A 5 4.52 9.92 12.37
CA GLY A 5 3.18 10.51 12.35
C GLY A 5 3.14 12.03 12.55
N GLY A 6 3.30 12.82 11.50
CA GLY A 6 2.86 14.21 11.54
C GLY A 6 1.33 14.29 11.67
N GLU A 7 0.79 15.39 12.21
CA GLU A 7 -0.66 15.65 12.35
C GLU A 7 -1.44 15.70 11.00
N ASN A 8 -0.83 15.29 9.89
CA ASN A 8 -1.41 15.25 8.55
C ASN A 8 -1.21 13.89 7.84
N ASP A 9 -0.75 12.86 8.55
CA ASP A 9 -0.54 11.53 7.96
C ASP A 9 -1.89 10.81 7.87
N ILE A 10 -2.36 10.58 6.65
CA ILE A 10 -3.59 9.84 6.34
C ILE A 10 -3.26 8.36 6.36
N TYR A 11 -3.79 7.67 7.37
CA TYR A 11 -3.77 6.23 7.48
C TYR A 11 -5.10 5.64 7.01
N PHE A 12 -5.01 4.51 6.34
CA PHE A 12 -6.11 3.68 5.91
C PHE A 12 -6.12 2.39 6.74
N THR A 13 -7.30 1.90 7.07
CA THR A 13 -7.49 0.63 7.79
C THR A 13 -8.49 -0.22 7.02
N GLY A 14 -8.03 -1.37 6.53
CA GLY A 14 -8.86 -2.26 5.73
C GLY A 14 -8.40 -3.71 5.80
N ASP A 15 -9.02 -4.56 5.01
CA ASP A 15 -8.66 -5.98 4.93
C ASP A 15 -7.36 -6.18 4.14
N GLY A 16 -6.43 -6.91 4.73
CA GLY A 16 -5.26 -7.46 4.06
C GLY A 16 -5.51 -8.91 3.68
N THR A 17 -5.32 -9.23 2.39
CA THR A 17 -5.35 -10.59 1.84
C THR A 17 -4.08 -10.91 1.07
N ALA A 18 -3.95 -12.14 0.56
CA ALA A 18 -2.88 -12.54 -0.35
C ALA A 18 -3.38 -13.56 -1.39
N ASN A 19 -4.06 -13.04 -2.42
CA ASN A 19 -4.67 -13.78 -3.52
C ASN A 19 -3.86 -13.66 -4.83
N GLU A 20 -2.66 -13.08 -4.76
CA GLU A 20 -1.72 -12.95 -5.89
C GLU A 20 -2.20 -12.03 -7.02
N VAL A 21 -3.13 -11.10 -6.75
CA VAL A 21 -3.72 -10.19 -7.76
C VAL A 21 -2.65 -9.35 -8.49
N GLY A 22 -1.56 -9.01 -7.78
CA GLY A 22 -0.47 -8.19 -8.31
C GLY A 22 0.69 -8.95 -8.97
N GLN A 23 0.68 -10.29 -9.00
CA GLN A 23 1.88 -11.07 -9.37
C GLN A 23 2.36 -10.80 -10.79
N ASP A 24 1.47 -10.91 -11.78
CA ASP A 24 1.82 -10.67 -13.19
C ASP A 24 2.14 -9.19 -13.47
N ALA A 25 1.58 -8.27 -12.67
CA ALA A 25 1.78 -6.84 -12.82
C ALA A 25 3.09 -6.36 -12.20
N ALA A 26 3.65 -7.06 -11.21
CA ALA A 26 4.86 -6.65 -10.51
C ALA A 26 6.04 -6.49 -11.46
N ASP A 27 6.31 -7.51 -12.29
CA ASP A 27 7.40 -7.46 -13.28
C ASP A 27 7.14 -6.43 -14.38
N ALA A 28 5.88 -6.20 -14.74
CA ALA A 28 5.49 -5.19 -15.72
C ALA A 28 5.67 -3.75 -15.20
N CYS A 29 5.41 -3.51 -13.91
CA CYS A 29 5.68 -2.21 -13.28
C CYS A 29 7.19 -1.98 -13.12
N ASN A 30 7.92 -2.97 -12.60
CA ASN A 30 9.37 -2.96 -12.44
C ASN A 30 9.89 -4.37 -12.13
N SER A 31 10.76 -4.91 -12.99
CA SER A 31 11.34 -6.26 -12.87
C SER A 31 12.22 -6.50 -11.61
N GLY A 32 12.45 -5.48 -10.79
CA GLY A 32 13.14 -5.57 -9.51
C GLY A 32 12.23 -5.69 -8.29
N ILE A 33 10.91 -5.67 -8.46
CA ILE A 33 9.94 -5.74 -7.34
C ILE A 33 9.90 -7.14 -6.71
N GLY A 34 9.96 -8.20 -7.54
CA GLY A 34 9.83 -9.58 -7.07
C GLY A 34 8.57 -9.77 -6.23
N ASP A 35 8.69 -10.41 -5.07
CA ASP A 35 7.56 -10.62 -4.15
C ASP A 35 7.22 -9.38 -3.30
N ASN A 36 7.88 -8.22 -3.45
CA ASN A 36 7.63 -7.04 -2.62
C ASN A 36 6.52 -6.14 -3.18
N TYR A 37 5.35 -6.72 -3.47
CA TYR A 37 4.25 -6.05 -4.13
C TYR A 37 2.94 -6.05 -3.32
N VAL A 38 2.04 -5.16 -3.71
CA VAL A 38 0.64 -5.09 -3.26
C VAL A 38 -0.27 -4.62 -4.40
N ALA A 39 -1.48 -5.16 -4.46
CA ALA A 39 -2.59 -4.58 -5.18
C ALA A 39 -3.51 -3.83 -4.19
N ILE A 40 -3.94 -2.62 -4.55
CA ILE A 40 -4.74 -1.76 -3.66
C ILE A 40 -6.17 -1.63 -4.17
N ASN A 41 -7.13 -1.35 -3.28
CA ASN A 41 -8.52 -1.09 -3.67
C ASN A 41 -8.67 0.01 -4.73
N SER A 42 -9.79 -0.03 -5.43
CA SER A 42 -10.10 0.87 -6.55
C SER A 42 -10.05 2.36 -6.20
N ASP A 43 -10.44 2.77 -5.00
CA ASP A 43 -10.51 4.20 -4.65
C ASP A 43 -9.11 4.80 -4.52
N GLN A 44 -8.20 4.11 -3.83
CA GLN A 44 -6.81 4.57 -3.75
C GLN A 44 -6.04 4.29 -5.04
N TRP A 45 -6.40 3.26 -5.82
CA TRP A 45 -5.83 3.05 -7.15
C TRP A 45 -6.14 4.21 -8.10
N ASN A 46 -7.42 4.54 -8.26
CA ASN A 46 -7.87 5.56 -9.21
C ASN A 46 -7.36 6.98 -8.88
N SER A 47 -6.94 7.23 -7.64
CA SER A 47 -6.40 8.51 -7.20
C SER A 47 -4.88 8.64 -7.36
N THR A 48 -4.11 7.55 -7.55
CA THR A 48 -2.64 7.58 -7.32
C THR A 48 -1.69 7.39 -8.50
N LEU A 49 -2.18 7.09 -9.71
CA LEU A 49 -1.34 6.76 -10.89
C LEU A 49 -0.46 5.51 -10.64
N ASN A 50 -0.65 4.51 -11.49
CA ASN A 50 -0.91 3.14 -11.08
C ASN A 50 0.30 2.18 -10.96
N CYS A 51 1.53 2.66 -10.98
CA CYS A 51 2.74 1.87 -10.69
C CYS A 51 3.79 2.81 -10.09
N ASN A 52 4.77 2.26 -9.36
CA ASN A 52 5.90 2.99 -8.75
C ASN A 52 5.53 3.89 -7.57
N LYS A 53 4.43 3.57 -6.87
CA LYS A 53 4.18 4.06 -5.52
C LYS A 53 4.55 2.99 -4.52
N CYS A 54 4.79 3.42 -3.29
CA CYS A 54 4.98 2.51 -2.19
C CYS A 54 4.00 2.85 -1.08
N VAL A 55 3.58 1.81 -0.37
CA VAL A 55 2.80 1.92 0.84
C VAL A 55 3.56 1.27 1.98
N GLU A 56 3.48 1.87 3.15
CA GLU A 56 3.95 1.26 4.40
C GLU A 56 2.76 0.58 5.05
N VAL A 57 2.87 -0.73 5.26
CA VAL A 57 1.80 -1.57 5.78
C VAL A 57 2.23 -2.11 7.13
N THR A 58 1.32 -2.09 8.10
CA THR A 58 1.46 -2.68 9.43
C THR A 58 0.28 -3.59 9.68
N CYS A 59 0.49 -4.71 10.37
CA CYS A 59 -0.65 -5.51 10.81
C CYS A 59 -1.38 -4.81 11.97
N ASP A 60 -2.72 -4.71 11.88
CA ASP A 60 -3.59 -4.09 12.88
C ASP A 60 -4.63 -5.09 13.40
N ASP A 61 -4.24 -6.36 13.49
CA ASP A 61 -5.08 -7.47 13.92
C ASP A 61 -4.48 -8.16 15.15
N ASP A 62 -5.31 -8.47 16.14
CA ASP A 62 -4.87 -9.11 17.41
C ASP A 62 -4.23 -10.49 17.21
N ARG A 63 -4.46 -11.12 16.05
CA ARG A 63 -3.87 -12.42 15.70
C ARG A 63 -2.42 -12.30 15.24
N CYS A 64 -1.93 -11.10 14.91
CA CYS A 64 -0.56 -10.90 14.46
C CYS A 64 0.44 -11.10 15.59
N SER A 65 1.53 -11.82 15.28
CA SER A 65 2.62 -12.03 16.25
C SER A 65 3.35 -10.73 16.62
N ASP A 66 3.27 -9.72 15.76
CA ASP A 66 3.84 -8.39 15.95
C ASP A 66 3.00 -7.34 15.20
N GLN A 67 2.47 -6.35 15.93
CA GLN A 67 1.72 -5.21 15.38
C GLN A 67 2.59 -3.94 15.25
N THR A 68 3.89 -4.04 15.54
CA THR A 68 4.83 -2.91 15.49
C THR A 68 5.72 -2.92 14.25
N THR A 69 5.86 -4.08 13.60
CA THR A 69 6.61 -4.21 12.35
C THR A 69 5.83 -3.65 11.17
N SER A 70 6.45 -2.72 10.44
CA SER A 70 5.97 -2.23 9.17
C SER A 70 6.78 -2.78 7.98
N VAL A 71 6.13 -2.89 6.83
CA VAL A 71 6.76 -3.31 5.56
C VAL A 71 6.40 -2.32 4.47
N ILE A 72 7.42 -1.81 3.77
CA ILE A 72 7.23 -0.97 2.59
C ILE A 72 7.16 -1.85 1.34
N VAL A 73 6.04 -1.78 0.63
CA VAL A 73 5.75 -2.58 -0.58
C VAL A 73 5.40 -1.70 -1.77
N HIS A 74 5.64 -2.23 -2.97
CA HIS A 74 5.32 -1.53 -4.22
C HIS A 74 3.87 -1.76 -4.62
N VAL A 75 3.16 -0.68 -4.93
CA VAL A 75 1.83 -0.75 -5.57
C VAL A 75 2.03 -1.13 -7.03
N VAL A 76 1.40 -2.24 -7.44
CA VAL A 76 1.58 -2.80 -8.79
C VAL A 76 0.27 -3.04 -9.55
N ALA A 77 -0.84 -3.18 -8.84
CA ALA A 77 -2.12 -3.53 -9.45
C ALA A 77 -3.31 -2.94 -8.68
N GLU A 78 -4.45 -2.88 -9.36
CA GLU A 78 -5.75 -2.69 -8.76
C GLU A 78 -6.26 -4.02 -8.23
N CYS A 79 -6.85 -4.01 -7.03
CA CYS A 79 -7.65 -5.10 -6.50
C CYS A 79 -9.11 -4.65 -6.49
N VAL A 80 -9.86 -5.01 -7.53
CA VAL A 80 -11.28 -4.62 -7.68
C VAL A 80 -12.21 -5.27 -6.65
N ASP A 81 -11.79 -6.41 -6.08
CA ASP A 81 -12.53 -7.14 -5.05
C ASP A 81 -12.07 -6.79 -3.63
N CYS A 82 -11.07 -5.90 -3.49
CA CYS A 82 -10.67 -5.38 -2.20
C CYS A 82 -11.68 -4.29 -1.81
N GLU A 83 -12.50 -4.59 -0.81
CA GLU A 83 -13.44 -3.64 -0.18
C GLU A 83 -12.70 -2.43 0.42
N ASP A 84 -13.44 -1.43 0.91
CA ASP A 84 -12.93 -0.12 1.33
C ASP A 84 -11.60 -0.21 2.10
N GLU A 85 -10.59 0.47 1.56
CA GLU A 85 -9.23 0.55 2.13
C GLU A 85 -8.44 -0.78 2.15
N GLY A 86 -8.95 -1.83 1.49
CA GLY A 86 -8.32 -3.15 1.42
C GLY A 86 -7.08 -3.25 0.53
N LEU A 87 -6.25 -4.24 0.84
CA LEU A 87 -4.99 -4.58 0.17
C LEU A 87 -4.91 -6.08 -0.15
N ASP A 88 -4.43 -6.41 -1.35
CA ASP A 88 -3.98 -7.76 -1.70
C ASP A 88 -2.45 -7.80 -1.76
N LEU A 89 -1.84 -8.26 -0.67
CA LEU A 89 -0.40 -8.36 -0.49
C LEU A 89 0.13 -9.60 -1.20
N SER A 90 1.40 -9.59 -1.60
CA SER A 90 2.03 -10.85 -1.98
C SER A 90 2.01 -11.86 -0.82
N PRO A 91 1.97 -13.19 -1.08
CA PRO A 91 2.04 -14.19 -0.01
C PRO A 91 3.26 -14.04 0.90
N ALA A 92 4.40 -13.63 0.35
CA ALA A 92 5.64 -13.41 1.11
C ALA A 92 5.53 -12.20 2.06
N VAL A 93 4.96 -11.10 1.58
CA VAL A 93 4.71 -9.89 2.38
C VAL A 93 3.68 -10.17 3.46
N PHE A 94 2.56 -10.82 3.11
CA PHE A 94 1.50 -11.17 4.04
C PHE A 94 2.03 -12.02 5.20
N LYS A 95 2.82 -13.05 4.88
CA LYS A 95 3.43 -13.91 5.90
C LYS A 95 4.43 -13.18 6.76
N LYS A 96 5.20 -12.25 6.18
CA LYS A 96 6.14 -11.41 6.93
C LYS A 96 5.42 -10.47 7.90
N LEU A 97 4.29 -9.89 7.51
CA LEU A 97 3.51 -8.97 8.34
C LEU A 97 2.72 -9.69 9.43
N THR A 98 2.07 -10.81 9.09
CA THR A 98 1.11 -11.46 9.99
C THR A 98 1.67 -12.63 10.77
N GLY A 99 2.80 -13.20 10.31
CA GLY A 99 3.33 -14.46 10.83
C GLY A 99 2.49 -15.69 10.43
N SER A 100 1.45 -15.51 9.62
CA SER A 100 0.49 -16.55 9.23
C SER A 100 0.51 -16.81 7.73
N ASP A 101 0.02 -17.98 7.32
CA ASP A 101 -0.25 -18.26 5.90
C ASP A 101 -1.46 -17.43 5.41
N PRO A 102 -1.58 -17.22 4.07
CA PRO A 102 -2.61 -16.37 3.47
C PRO A 102 -4.01 -16.59 4.04
N SER A 103 -4.56 -15.51 4.55
CA SER A 103 -5.90 -15.43 5.15
C SER A 103 -6.31 -13.95 5.17
N ARG A 104 -7.40 -13.59 5.83
CA ARG A 104 -7.88 -12.20 5.93
C ARG A 104 -7.60 -11.62 7.31
N TYR A 105 -6.84 -10.52 7.33
CA TYR A 105 -6.39 -9.83 8.53
C TYR A 105 -6.66 -8.34 8.42
N THR A 106 -6.96 -7.69 9.54
CA THR A 106 -7.02 -6.22 9.54
C THR A 106 -5.61 -5.66 9.40
N ILE A 107 -5.40 -4.75 8.46
CA ILE A 107 -4.13 -4.05 8.26
C ILE A 107 -4.34 -2.55 8.32
N LYS A 108 -3.26 -1.84 8.64
CA LYS A 108 -3.20 -0.38 8.58
C LYS A 108 -2.08 0.01 7.64
N TRP A 109 -2.32 0.98 6.77
CA TRP A 109 -1.34 1.39 5.79
C TRP A 109 -1.42 2.87 5.43
N GLU A 110 -0.32 3.37 4.90
CA GLU A 110 -0.25 4.71 4.34
C GLU A 110 0.65 4.74 3.11
N PHE A 111 0.43 5.72 2.24
CA PHE A 111 1.33 5.99 1.14
C PHE A 111 2.67 6.53 1.64
N THR A 112 3.78 5.94 1.19
CA THR A 112 5.13 6.33 1.64
C THR A 112 6.11 6.50 0.47
N GLN A 113 7.35 6.85 0.80
CA GLN A 113 8.44 6.91 -0.16
C GLN A 113 9.02 5.51 -0.44
N CYS A 114 9.24 5.18 -1.71
CA CYS A 114 9.90 3.92 -2.07
C CYS A 114 11.38 3.89 -1.64
N PRO A 115 11.89 2.76 -1.13
CA PRO A 115 13.30 2.64 -0.75
C PRO A 115 14.23 2.99 -1.93
N GLY A 116 15.26 3.79 -1.68
CA GLY A 116 16.23 4.19 -2.70
C GLY A 116 15.76 5.25 -3.71
N SER A 117 14.49 5.66 -3.67
CA SER A 117 14.02 6.81 -4.45
C SER A 117 14.31 8.12 -3.70
N THR A 118 14.74 9.18 -4.40
CA THR A 118 14.75 10.54 -3.83
C THR A 118 13.44 11.20 -4.27
N PHE A 119 12.69 11.75 -3.31
CA PHE A 119 11.38 12.38 -3.54
C PHE A 119 11.38 13.51 -4.60
N ASN A 120 12.58 13.98 -4.99
CA ASN A 120 12.80 15.16 -5.83
C ASN A 120 12.77 14.90 -7.35
N THR A 121 12.62 13.67 -7.84
CA THR A 121 12.65 13.38 -9.28
C THR A 121 11.30 13.06 -9.92
N LEU A 122 10.22 12.92 -9.14
CA LEU A 122 8.85 12.92 -9.68
C LEU A 122 8.40 14.37 -9.91
N LYS A 123 8.83 14.95 -11.04
CA LYS A 123 8.40 16.23 -11.64
C LYS A 123 8.10 17.37 -10.65
N SER A 124 9.11 18.22 -10.42
CA SER A 124 8.88 19.63 -10.12
C SER A 124 8.04 20.25 -11.26
N GLY A 125 6.72 20.35 -11.06
CA GLY A 125 5.81 20.88 -12.08
C GLY A 125 4.30 20.63 -11.85
N SER A 126 3.92 19.66 -11.03
CA SER A 126 2.52 19.43 -10.65
C SER A 126 2.42 19.22 -9.15
N ASN A 127 1.42 19.83 -8.50
CA ASN A 127 1.10 19.78 -7.06
C ASN A 127 1.60 18.48 -6.40
N ALA A 128 2.74 18.58 -5.72
CA ALA A 128 3.57 17.43 -5.38
C ALA A 128 2.84 16.53 -4.37
N TYR A 129 2.62 15.28 -4.76
CA TYR A 129 2.30 14.17 -3.87
C TYR A 129 3.26 14.18 -2.68
N GLN A 130 2.77 14.02 -1.45
CA GLN A 130 3.57 13.84 -0.22
C GLN A 130 3.22 12.48 0.39
N ALA A 131 4.18 11.79 1.01
CA ALA A 131 3.87 10.61 1.83
C ALA A 131 2.74 10.95 2.81
N GLY A 132 1.78 10.04 2.98
CA GLY A 132 0.61 10.22 3.85
C GLY A 132 -0.46 11.19 3.35
N LYS A 133 -0.38 11.79 2.14
CA LYS A 133 -1.33 12.85 1.72
C LYS A 133 -2.41 12.47 0.70
N VAL A 134 -2.44 11.22 0.25
CA VAL A 134 -3.54 10.78 -0.59
C VAL A 134 -4.70 10.44 0.34
N ALA A 135 -5.82 11.16 0.22
CA ALA A 135 -7.08 10.72 0.81
C ALA A 135 -7.75 9.72 -0.14
N ALA A 136 -8.63 8.86 0.39
CA ALA A 136 -9.51 8.07 -0.46
C ALA A 136 -10.21 8.97 -1.50
N ALA A 137 -10.46 8.44 -2.70
CA ALA A 137 -11.34 9.13 -3.63
C ALA A 137 -12.69 9.32 -2.92
N ASP A 138 -13.07 10.57 -2.67
CA ASP A 138 -14.37 10.87 -2.03
C ASP A 138 -15.47 10.22 -2.87
N GLU A 139 -16.22 9.30 -2.26
CA GLU A 139 -17.41 8.63 -2.82
C GLU A 139 -18.44 9.64 -3.38
N ASN A 140 -18.33 10.93 -3.04
CA ASN A 140 -19.17 12.02 -3.54
C ASN A 140 -18.66 12.73 -4.83
N GLN A 141 -17.63 12.26 -5.52
CA GLN A 141 -17.31 12.75 -6.87
C GLN A 141 -18.11 12.05 -7.99
N LYS A 142 -19.37 11.67 -7.74
CA LYS A 142 -20.35 11.49 -8.81
C LYS A 142 -20.82 12.86 -9.32
N LYS A 143 -20.27 13.30 -10.45
CA LYS A 143 -20.90 14.32 -11.28
C LYS A 143 -20.78 14.01 -12.76
#